data_AF-D1Z076-F1
#
_entry.id   AF-D1Z076-F1
#
_cell.length_a   1.000
_cell.length_b   1.000
_cell.length_c   1.000
_cell.angle_alpha   90.00
_cell.angle_beta   90.00
_cell.angle_gamma   90.00
#
_symmetry.space_group_name_H-M   'P 1'
#
loop_
_entity.id
_entity.type
_entity.pdbx_description
1 polymer ?
#
loop_
_entity_poly.entity_id
_entity_poly.type
_entity_poly.pdbx_seq_one_letter_code
_entity_poly.pdbx_strand_id
1 'polypeptide(L)'
;MLSDLNNDFIAQGKFLFPPSDALLMNALLSNLSRTLTLLALFAIISVTMPPAMAHNPIFGQDNHDLSTAVRIPDANISYAMYGYLDAPGEAQFYYMDISSPVSLMTQMNVPKNDVYANFRPSYAIIGPGITTHDPIPFEVPAGNGSLLINASRQEPRSEFYEPFSGITYNNSAKTYTDITVPGRYYIAIFDGSHKKGDYFLATGELESFSIWDLPSVIWKVIQLRLGWLDHSKEAAST
;
A
#
# COMPACT_ATOMS: atom_id res chain seq x y z
N MET A 1 -12.60 78.30 60.86
CA MET A 1 -13.18 76.99 61.23
C MET A 1 -12.83 76.03 60.11
N LEU A 2 -11.57 75.59 60.11
CA LEU A 2 -10.97 74.62 59.21
C LEU A 2 -10.09 73.77 60.11
N SER A 3 -10.49 72.52 60.33
CA SER A 3 -9.58 71.41 60.57
C SER A 3 -10.39 70.12 60.62
N ASP A 4 -9.83 69.09 60.02
CA ASP A 4 -10.14 67.67 60.24
C ASP A 4 -11.08 67.01 59.23
N LEU A 5 -10.58 66.93 58.00
CA LEU A 5 -10.75 65.74 57.15
C LEU A 5 -9.75 64.69 57.64
N ASN A 6 -10.23 63.71 58.39
CA ASN A 6 -9.49 62.49 58.68
C ASN A 6 -10.42 61.26 58.63
N ASN A 7 -9.87 60.19 58.08
CA ASN A 7 -10.16 58.78 58.29
C ASN A 7 -11.24 58.06 57.44
N ASP A 8 -10.68 57.07 56.72
CA ASP A 8 -11.16 55.72 56.51
C ASP A 8 -12.30 55.48 55.52
N PHE A 9 -11.96 54.98 54.34
CA PHE A 9 -12.52 53.73 53.82
C PHE A 9 -11.63 53.17 52.68
N ILE A 10 -10.41 52.73 53.02
CA ILE A 10 -9.73 51.69 52.23
C ILE A 10 -10.18 50.35 52.79
N ALA A 11 -11.11 49.68 52.10
CA ALA A 11 -11.27 48.23 52.18
C ALA A 11 -12.05 47.66 50.98
N GLN A 12 -11.30 47.04 50.07
CA GLN A 12 -11.67 45.78 49.40
C GLN A 12 -12.89 45.76 48.45
N GLY A 13 -12.74 46.34 47.26
CA GLY A 13 -13.51 45.92 46.08
C GLY A 13 -12.92 44.65 45.46
N LYS A 14 -13.07 43.49 46.14
CA LYS A 14 -12.92 42.19 45.48
C LYS A 14 -13.96 42.15 44.36
N PHE A 15 -13.53 42.05 43.11
CA PHE A 15 -14.39 41.61 42.00
C PHE A 15 -14.76 40.14 42.27
N LEU A 16 -15.74 39.94 43.16
CA LEU A 16 -16.40 38.68 43.40
C LEU A 16 -17.35 38.46 42.24
N PHE A 17 -16.85 37.85 41.17
CA PHE A 17 -17.74 37.12 40.27
C PHE A 17 -18.56 36.15 41.14
N PRO A 18 -19.89 36.06 40.96
CA PRO A 18 -20.70 35.09 41.70
C PRO A 18 -20.11 33.69 41.48
N PRO A 19 -20.12 32.80 42.50
CA PRO A 19 -19.43 31.51 42.45
C PRO A 19 -19.84 30.62 41.25
N SER A 20 -21.02 30.86 40.66
CA SER A 20 -21.48 30.25 39.42
C SER A 20 -20.61 30.56 38.20
N ASP A 21 -20.09 31.79 38.10
CA ASP A 21 -19.40 32.28 36.90
C ASP A 21 -17.95 31.80 36.87
N ALA A 22 -17.32 31.67 38.05
CA ALA A 22 -15.99 31.09 38.20
C ALA A 22 -15.98 29.59 37.86
N LEU A 23 -17.04 28.86 38.26
CA LEU A 23 -17.19 27.44 37.92
C LEU A 23 -17.40 27.22 36.41
N LEU A 24 -18.24 28.04 35.78
CA LEU A 24 -18.46 28.00 34.33
C LEU A 24 -17.19 28.35 33.55
N MET A 25 -16.45 29.36 33.99
CA MET A 25 -15.19 29.77 33.35
C MET A 25 -14.10 28.69 33.48
N ASN A 26 -13.98 28.03 34.64
CA ASN A 26 -13.05 26.91 34.82
C ASN A 26 -13.45 25.68 33.98
N ALA A 27 -14.74 25.40 33.84
CA ALA A 27 -15.23 24.34 32.95
C ALA A 27 -14.92 24.65 31.48
N LEU A 28 -15.12 25.89 31.03
CA LEU A 28 -14.79 26.32 29.66
C LEU A 28 -13.27 26.25 29.39
N LEU A 29 -12.44 26.75 30.31
CA LEU A 29 -10.98 26.70 30.19
C LEU A 29 -10.43 25.27 30.20
N SER A 30 -11.00 24.38 31.01
CA SER A 30 -10.61 22.96 31.04
C SER A 30 -11.02 22.22 29.76
N ASN A 31 -12.20 22.50 29.20
CA ASN A 31 -12.64 21.95 27.92
C ASN A 31 -11.80 22.48 26.74
N LEU A 32 -11.44 23.77 26.75
CA LEU A 32 -10.56 24.36 25.75
C LEU A 32 -9.14 23.74 25.83
N SER A 33 -8.58 23.60 27.03
CA SER A 33 -7.29 22.94 27.26
C SER A 33 -7.28 21.48 26.79
N ARG A 34 -8.34 20.71 27.09
CA ARG A 34 -8.50 19.34 26.57
C ARG A 34 -8.57 19.29 25.05
N THR A 35 -9.33 20.20 24.43
CA THR A 35 -9.46 20.27 22.98
C THR A 35 -8.12 20.59 22.32
N LEU A 36 -7.39 21.58 22.84
CA LEU A 36 -6.05 21.93 22.36
C LEU A 36 -5.06 20.78 22.57
N THR A 37 -5.13 20.07 23.69
CA THR A 37 -4.30 18.88 23.94
C THR A 37 -4.59 17.77 22.94
N LEU A 38 -5.86 17.48 22.65
CA LEU A 38 -6.26 16.49 21.65
C LEU A 38 -5.83 16.88 20.24
N LEU A 39 -5.95 18.16 19.87
CA LEU A 39 -5.47 18.67 18.58
C LEU A 39 -3.94 18.60 18.46
N ALA A 40 -3.21 18.93 19.54
CA ALA A 40 -1.76 18.82 19.57
C ALA A 40 -1.31 17.35 19.47
N LEU A 41 -1.96 16.43 20.18
CA LEU A 41 -1.70 15.00 20.06
C LEU A 41 -2.00 14.48 18.65
N PHE A 42 -3.12 14.89 18.05
CA PHE A 42 -3.45 14.55 16.67
C PHE A 42 -2.43 15.09 15.68
N ALA A 43 -1.97 16.33 15.84
CA ALA A 43 -0.93 16.94 15.02
C ALA A 43 0.41 16.22 15.17
N ILE A 44 0.82 15.86 16.40
CA ILE A 44 2.06 15.11 16.66
C ILE A 44 1.98 13.71 16.03
N ILE A 45 0.83 13.02 16.15
CA ILE A 45 0.62 11.71 15.50
C ILE A 45 0.67 11.86 13.97
N SER A 46 0.07 12.93 13.43
CA SER A 46 0.04 13.17 11.98
C SER A 46 1.42 13.50 11.40
N VAL A 47 2.26 14.22 12.16
CA VAL A 47 3.62 14.61 11.74
C VAL A 47 4.63 13.48 11.91
N THR A 48 4.34 12.49 12.76
CA THR A 48 5.23 11.34 13.03
C THR A 48 4.92 10.11 12.17
N MET A 49 3.83 10.11 11.39
CA MET A 49 3.58 9.07 10.39
C MET A 49 4.57 9.27 9.23
N PRO A 50 5.38 8.26 8.86
CA PRO A 50 6.20 8.31 7.66
C PRO A 50 5.30 8.64 6.45
N PRO A 51 5.79 9.36 5.43
CA PRO A 51 5.07 9.44 4.17
C PRO A 51 4.72 8.02 3.75
N ALA A 52 3.42 7.76 3.63
CA ALA A 52 2.89 6.48 3.23
C ALA A 52 3.36 6.21 1.80
N MET A 53 4.48 5.51 1.64
CA MET A 53 4.80 4.81 0.39
C MET A 53 3.83 3.64 0.24
N ALA A 54 2.56 3.94 -0.01
CA ALA A 54 1.56 2.93 -0.27
C ALA A 54 1.52 2.70 -1.79
N HIS A 55 1.85 1.50 -2.20
CA HIS A 55 1.34 1.05 -3.47
C HIS A 55 -0.19 0.99 -3.38
N ASN A 56 -0.90 1.36 -4.43
CA ASN A 56 -2.35 1.13 -4.49
C ASN A 56 -2.60 -0.39 -4.57
N PRO A 57 -3.21 -1.00 -3.55
CA PRO A 57 -3.39 -2.45 -3.52
C PRO A 57 -4.45 -2.92 -4.54
N ILE A 58 -4.07 -3.92 -5.32
CA ILE A 58 -4.92 -4.73 -6.20
C ILE A 58 -4.85 -6.16 -5.67
N PHE A 59 -6.00 -6.83 -5.51
CA PHE A 59 -6.04 -8.22 -5.07
C PHE A 59 -6.40 -9.11 -6.26
N GLY A 60 -5.58 -10.12 -6.52
CA GLY A 60 -5.94 -11.19 -7.44
C GLY A 60 -6.99 -12.09 -6.81
N GLN A 61 -8.15 -12.25 -7.47
CA GLN A 61 -9.16 -13.25 -7.14
C GLN A 61 -9.73 -13.77 -8.45
N ASP A 62 -9.70 -15.10 -8.63
CA ASP A 62 -10.21 -15.81 -9.82
C ASP A 62 -9.62 -15.35 -11.16
N ASN A 63 -8.42 -14.77 -11.14
CA ASN A 63 -7.75 -14.19 -12.31
C ASN A 63 -6.80 -15.17 -13.00
N HIS A 64 -7.23 -16.41 -13.17
CA HIS A 64 -6.40 -17.53 -13.65
C HIS A 64 -6.29 -17.65 -15.17
N ASP A 65 -6.91 -16.74 -15.93
CA ASP A 65 -6.90 -16.74 -17.39
C ASP A 65 -6.80 -15.32 -17.95
N LEU A 66 -6.37 -15.19 -19.20
CA LEU A 66 -6.32 -13.90 -19.91
C LEU A 66 -7.70 -13.21 -19.99
N SER A 67 -8.79 -13.97 -20.04
CA SER A 67 -10.17 -13.44 -20.06
C SER A 67 -10.65 -12.95 -18.70
N THR A 68 -10.07 -13.45 -17.60
CA THR A 68 -10.40 -13.05 -16.23
C THR A 68 -9.34 -12.13 -15.61
N ALA A 69 -8.38 -11.69 -16.41
CA ALA A 69 -7.28 -10.84 -15.96
C ALA A 69 -7.78 -9.57 -15.24
N VAL A 70 -7.12 -9.19 -14.16
CA VAL A 70 -7.48 -7.98 -13.38
C VAL A 70 -6.83 -6.74 -13.97
N ARG A 71 -7.60 -5.65 -14.07
CA ARG A 71 -7.11 -4.39 -14.63
C ARG A 71 -6.14 -3.67 -13.68
N ILE A 72 -4.97 -3.30 -14.18
CA ILE A 72 -4.06 -2.30 -13.62
C ILE A 72 -4.41 -0.96 -14.26
N PRO A 73 -4.93 0.03 -13.49
CA PRO A 73 -5.56 1.19 -14.11
C PRO A 73 -4.65 2.11 -14.91
N ASP A 74 -3.39 2.27 -14.47
CA ASP A 74 -2.38 3.12 -15.08
C ASP A 74 -1.00 2.51 -14.82
N ALA A 75 -0.20 2.36 -15.88
CA ALA A 75 1.13 1.75 -15.80
C ALA A 75 2.19 2.63 -15.13
N ASN A 76 1.95 3.94 -15.02
CA ASN A 76 2.87 4.88 -14.36
C ASN A 76 2.63 4.94 -12.86
N ILE A 77 1.39 4.70 -12.43
CA ILE A 77 0.99 4.81 -11.03
C ILE A 77 1.45 3.58 -10.27
N SER A 78 1.92 3.81 -9.05
CA SER A 78 2.41 2.81 -8.12
C SER A 78 1.26 1.92 -7.62
N TYR A 79 1.21 0.67 -8.10
CA TYR A 79 0.27 -0.37 -7.65
C TYR A 79 1.02 -1.57 -7.06
N ALA A 80 0.36 -2.30 -6.14
CA ALA A 80 0.85 -3.56 -5.59
C ALA A 80 -0.23 -4.60 -5.79
N MET A 81 0.06 -5.59 -6.64
CA MET A 81 -0.83 -6.70 -6.89
C MET A 81 -0.49 -7.82 -5.92
N TYR A 82 -1.32 -8.00 -4.91
CA TYR A 82 -1.22 -9.10 -3.95
C TYR A 82 -1.95 -10.32 -4.51
N GLY A 83 -1.32 -11.48 -4.40
CA GLY A 83 -1.89 -12.74 -4.86
C GLY A 83 -1.28 -13.93 -4.15
N TYR A 84 -1.94 -15.07 -4.31
CA TYR A 84 -1.52 -16.38 -3.80
C TYR A 84 -1.60 -17.38 -4.95
N LEU A 85 -0.48 -17.99 -5.33
CA LEU A 85 -0.51 -19.12 -6.26
C LEU A 85 -0.93 -20.36 -5.46
N ASP A 86 -2.17 -20.80 -5.63
CA ASP A 86 -2.78 -21.86 -4.84
C ASP A 86 -2.57 -23.23 -5.48
N ALA A 87 -2.60 -23.34 -6.80
CA ALA A 87 -2.40 -24.62 -7.49
C ALA A 87 -1.02 -24.75 -8.14
N PRO A 88 -0.38 -25.93 -8.11
CA PRO A 88 0.82 -26.19 -8.89
C PRO A 88 0.56 -25.93 -10.39
N GLY A 89 1.39 -25.07 -10.99
CA GLY A 89 1.26 -24.71 -12.42
C GLY A 89 0.22 -23.63 -12.70
N GLU A 90 -0.42 -23.06 -11.68
CA GLU A 90 -1.30 -21.90 -11.82
C GLU A 90 -0.52 -20.66 -12.28
N ALA A 91 -1.19 -19.80 -13.03
CA ALA A 91 -0.77 -18.43 -13.28
C ALA A 91 -1.89 -17.45 -12.92
N GLN A 92 -1.51 -16.25 -12.49
CA GLN A 92 -2.43 -15.15 -12.23
C GLN A 92 -2.18 -14.00 -13.19
N PHE A 93 -3.25 -13.52 -13.81
CA PHE A 93 -3.20 -12.59 -14.93
C PHE A 93 -3.71 -11.21 -14.53
N TYR A 94 -2.99 -10.20 -14.98
CA TYR A 94 -3.32 -8.80 -14.87
C TYR A 94 -3.16 -8.16 -16.25
N TYR A 95 -3.86 -7.05 -16.51
CA TYR A 95 -3.73 -6.34 -17.79
C TYR A 95 -3.71 -4.83 -17.61
N MET A 96 -3.09 -4.15 -18.57
CA MET A 96 -3.09 -2.70 -18.70
C MET A 96 -3.29 -2.32 -20.17
N ASP A 97 -3.99 -1.21 -20.39
CA ASP A 97 -4.16 -0.62 -21.71
C ASP A 97 -3.19 0.55 -21.84
N ILE A 98 -2.22 0.44 -22.76
CA ILE A 98 -1.16 1.44 -22.97
C ILE A 98 -1.47 2.25 -24.21
N SER A 99 -1.58 3.57 -24.07
CA SER A 99 -1.86 4.51 -25.16
C SER A 99 -0.66 5.34 -25.61
N SER A 100 0.34 5.50 -24.74
CA SER A 100 1.59 6.22 -25.01
C SER A 100 2.79 5.44 -24.45
N PRO A 101 4.01 5.68 -24.96
CA PRO A 101 5.20 5.00 -24.46
C PRO A 101 5.37 5.14 -22.94
N VAL A 102 5.79 4.05 -22.29
CA VAL A 102 6.03 4.00 -20.84
C VAL A 102 7.24 3.10 -20.55
N SER A 103 8.06 3.48 -19.56
CA SER A 103 9.05 2.57 -18.97
C SER A 103 8.41 1.91 -17.76
N LEU A 104 7.86 0.71 -17.97
CA LEU A 104 7.13 -0.03 -16.94
C LEU A 104 8.14 -0.57 -15.91
N MET A 105 8.13 0.02 -14.71
CA MET A 105 8.85 -0.52 -13.56
C MET A 105 8.06 -1.69 -12.95
N THR A 106 8.73 -2.80 -12.71
CA THR A 106 8.19 -3.97 -12.01
C THR A 106 9.15 -4.45 -10.93
N GLN A 107 8.60 -4.90 -9.80
CA GLN A 107 9.38 -5.54 -8.73
C GLN A 107 8.55 -6.64 -8.07
N MET A 108 9.08 -7.87 -8.09
CA MET A 108 8.47 -9.03 -7.44
C MET A 108 8.94 -9.14 -5.98
N ASN A 109 8.01 -9.41 -5.07
CA ASN A 109 8.23 -9.46 -3.63
C ASN A 109 7.54 -10.70 -3.05
N VAL A 110 8.25 -11.42 -2.19
CA VAL A 110 7.77 -12.66 -1.54
C VAL A 110 7.91 -12.51 -0.03
N PRO A 111 6.89 -12.85 0.79
CA PRO A 111 7.01 -12.75 2.24
C PRO A 111 8.20 -13.55 2.75
N LYS A 112 8.97 -12.94 3.65
CA LYS A 112 10.15 -13.55 4.25
C LYS A 112 9.73 -14.44 5.41
N ASN A 113 9.63 -15.74 5.14
CA ASN A 113 9.42 -16.80 6.13
C ASN A 113 9.98 -18.13 5.59
N ASP A 114 10.05 -19.15 6.47
CA ASP A 114 10.60 -20.46 6.11
C ASP A 114 9.71 -21.22 5.11
N VAL A 115 8.40 -20.99 5.13
CA VAL A 115 7.43 -21.62 4.20
C VAL A 115 7.74 -21.23 2.76
N TYR A 116 8.07 -19.96 2.52
CA TYR A 116 8.37 -19.42 1.19
C TYR A 116 9.87 -19.35 0.88
N ALA A 117 10.72 -19.99 1.69
CA ALA A 117 12.17 -19.98 1.51
C ALA A 117 12.61 -20.43 0.11
N ASN A 118 11.85 -21.34 -0.51
CA ASN A 118 12.11 -21.89 -1.86
C ASN A 118 11.09 -21.43 -2.92
N PHE A 119 10.14 -20.56 -2.57
CA PHE A 119 9.18 -20.01 -3.52
C PHE A 119 9.86 -18.91 -4.37
N ARG A 120 9.82 -19.04 -5.70
CA ARG A 120 10.59 -18.22 -6.65
C ARG A 120 9.71 -17.84 -7.85
N PRO A 121 8.61 -17.09 -7.63
CA PRO A 121 7.69 -16.72 -8.70
C PRO A 121 8.41 -15.87 -9.76
N SER A 122 8.08 -16.14 -11.01
CA SER A 122 8.46 -15.36 -12.17
C SER A 122 7.22 -14.66 -12.72
N TYR A 123 7.42 -13.74 -13.64
CA TYR A 123 6.30 -13.16 -14.37
C TYR A 123 6.68 -12.91 -15.82
N ALA A 124 5.67 -12.91 -16.68
CA ALA A 124 5.83 -12.58 -18.09
C ALA A 124 5.05 -11.31 -18.44
N ILE A 125 5.65 -10.47 -19.28
CA ILE A 125 4.98 -9.33 -19.93
C ILE A 125 4.62 -9.76 -21.35
N ILE A 126 3.36 -9.61 -21.73
CA ILE A 126 2.80 -10.09 -23.00
C ILE A 126 2.12 -8.92 -23.72
N GLY A 127 2.43 -8.69 -25.00
CA GLY A 127 1.78 -7.61 -25.75
C GLY A 127 2.29 -7.40 -27.18
N PRO A 128 1.65 -6.49 -27.93
CA PRO A 128 1.83 -6.32 -29.39
C PRO A 128 3.17 -5.67 -29.80
N GLY A 129 3.94 -5.13 -28.85
CA GLY A 129 5.29 -4.57 -29.08
C GLY A 129 6.43 -5.43 -28.54
N ILE A 130 6.13 -6.54 -27.87
CA ILE A 130 7.14 -7.45 -27.36
C ILE A 130 7.63 -8.32 -28.52
N THR A 131 8.93 -8.31 -28.79
CA THR A 131 9.54 -9.02 -29.94
C THR A 131 10.10 -10.40 -29.56
N THR A 132 10.27 -10.65 -28.27
CA THR A 132 10.66 -11.96 -27.74
C THR A 132 9.46 -12.90 -27.71
N HIS A 133 9.76 -14.20 -27.67
CA HIS A 133 8.77 -15.27 -27.52
C HIS A 133 9.28 -16.25 -26.47
N ASP A 134 9.55 -15.74 -25.28
CA ASP A 134 10.11 -16.54 -24.21
C ASP A 134 9.13 -17.66 -23.80
N PRO A 135 9.65 -18.85 -23.46
CA PRO A 135 8.81 -19.99 -23.11
C PRO A 135 8.07 -19.74 -21.79
N ILE A 136 6.74 -19.83 -21.85
CA ILE A 136 5.83 -19.61 -20.72
C ILE A 136 4.77 -20.73 -20.70
N PRO A 137 4.21 -21.07 -19.53
CA PRO A 137 3.34 -22.25 -19.38
C PRO A 137 1.88 -22.01 -19.83
N PHE A 138 1.61 -20.97 -20.63
CA PHE A 138 0.27 -20.59 -21.08
C PHE A 138 0.32 -20.00 -22.49
N GLU A 139 -0.83 -19.94 -23.15
CA GLU A 139 -0.94 -19.44 -24.52
C GLU A 139 -0.76 -17.92 -24.59
N VAL A 140 -0.07 -17.47 -25.64
CA VAL A 140 0.10 -16.05 -25.96
C VAL A 140 -0.93 -15.66 -27.02
N PRO A 141 -1.70 -14.58 -26.83
CA PRO A 141 -2.63 -14.10 -27.85
C PRO A 141 -1.94 -13.85 -29.19
N ALA A 142 -2.62 -14.19 -30.29
CA ALA A 142 -2.10 -13.98 -31.63
C ALA A 142 -1.69 -12.51 -31.85
N GLY A 143 -0.50 -12.30 -32.40
CA GLY A 143 0.05 -10.96 -32.63
C GLY A 143 0.81 -10.35 -31.44
N ASN A 144 0.85 -11.04 -30.29
CA ASN A 144 1.66 -10.62 -29.15
C ASN A 144 2.95 -11.44 -29.03
N GLY A 145 4.00 -10.82 -28.48
CA GLY A 145 5.18 -11.53 -27.97
C GLY A 145 5.13 -11.71 -26.45
N SER A 146 6.10 -12.43 -25.90
CA SER A 146 6.27 -12.70 -24.48
C SER A 146 7.70 -12.43 -24.00
N LEU A 147 7.82 -11.71 -22.90
CA LEU A 147 9.08 -11.42 -22.21
C LEU A 147 9.02 -12.03 -20.81
N LEU A 148 9.86 -13.03 -20.54
CA LEU A 148 9.94 -13.72 -19.27
C LEU A 148 10.94 -13.04 -18.33
N ILE A 149 10.47 -12.68 -17.14
CA ILE A 149 11.29 -12.06 -16.10
C ILE A 149 11.38 -13.01 -14.89
N ASN A 150 12.58 -13.56 -14.69
CA ASN A 150 12.92 -14.42 -13.55
C ASN A 150 13.34 -13.60 -12.32
N ALA A 151 12.55 -12.60 -11.93
CA ALA A 151 12.94 -11.59 -10.95
C ALA A 151 13.32 -12.19 -9.58
N SER A 152 12.55 -13.18 -9.12
CA SER A 152 12.80 -13.83 -7.84
C SER A 152 14.06 -14.71 -7.82
N ARG A 153 14.66 -15.08 -8.95
CA ARG A 153 15.83 -15.96 -8.98
C ARG A 153 17.18 -15.22 -8.89
N GLN A 154 17.16 -13.89 -8.86
CA GLN A 154 18.36 -13.08 -8.70
C GLN A 154 18.70 -12.93 -7.21
N GLU A 155 19.91 -13.33 -6.83
CA GLU A 155 20.47 -13.19 -5.48
C GLU A 155 21.65 -12.19 -5.51
N PRO A 156 21.90 -11.42 -4.44
CA PRO A 156 21.14 -11.37 -3.18
C PRO A 156 19.85 -10.55 -3.32
N ARG A 157 18.81 -10.95 -2.58
CA ARG A 157 17.56 -10.18 -2.46
C ARG A 157 17.66 -9.13 -1.37
N SER A 158 17.20 -7.92 -1.66
CA SER A 158 17.03 -6.88 -0.63
C SER A 158 15.78 -7.14 0.19
N GLU A 159 15.78 -6.73 1.45
CA GLU A 159 14.62 -6.85 2.32
C GLU A 159 13.84 -5.54 2.39
N PHE A 160 12.53 -5.63 2.47
CA PHE A 160 11.64 -4.49 2.65
C PHE A 160 10.57 -4.82 3.70
N TYR A 161 10.43 -3.94 4.69
CA TYR A 161 9.33 -4.02 5.63
C TYR A 161 8.15 -3.20 5.11
N GLU A 162 7.02 -3.86 4.85
CA GLU A 162 5.81 -3.23 4.35
C GLU A 162 4.92 -2.84 5.54
N PRO A 163 4.81 -1.54 5.89
CA PRO A 163 4.19 -1.10 7.15
C PRO A 163 2.67 -1.32 7.22
N PHE A 164 1.98 -1.47 6.10
CA PHE A 164 0.54 -1.67 6.05
C PHE A 164 0.15 -3.09 6.45
N SER A 165 0.74 -4.10 5.80
CA SER A 165 0.59 -5.52 6.13
C SER A 165 1.38 -5.93 7.37
N GLY A 166 2.44 -5.21 7.72
CA GLY A 166 3.34 -5.58 8.81
C GLY A 166 4.25 -6.77 8.47
N ILE A 167 4.36 -7.12 7.18
CA ILE A 167 5.13 -8.25 6.68
C ILE A 167 6.48 -7.75 6.16
N THR A 168 7.55 -8.52 6.41
CA THR A 168 8.84 -8.32 5.74
C THR A 168 8.88 -9.15 4.48
N TYR A 169 9.33 -8.56 3.37
CA TYR A 169 9.44 -9.21 2.07
C TYR A 169 10.89 -9.32 1.63
N ASN A 170 11.17 -10.38 0.89
CA ASN A 170 12.35 -10.51 0.05
C ASN A 170 12.03 -9.96 -1.34
N ASN A 171 12.70 -8.88 -1.73
CA ASN A 171 12.45 -8.19 -2.98
C ASN A 171 13.45 -8.64 -4.05
N SER A 172 12.96 -8.75 -5.28
CA SER A 172 13.80 -8.79 -6.46
C SER A 172 14.34 -7.39 -6.80
N ALA A 173 15.34 -7.33 -7.68
CA ALA A 173 15.75 -6.07 -8.29
C ALA A 173 14.58 -5.46 -9.10
N LYS A 174 14.47 -4.13 -9.07
CA LYS A 174 13.56 -3.42 -9.97
C LYS A 174 13.96 -3.70 -11.42
N THR A 175 12.97 -4.05 -12.24
CA THR A 175 13.13 -4.25 -13.68
C THR A 175 12.37 -3.15 -14.40
N TYR A 176 12.95 -2.61 -15.47
CA TYR A 176 12.33 -1.59 -16.30
C TYR A 176 12.14 -2.17 -17.70
N THR A 177 10.90 -2.14 -18.19
CA THR A 177 10.56 -2.62 -19.53
C THR A 177 9.98 -1.48 -20.34
N ASP A 178 10.67 -1.10 -21.43
CA ASP A 178 10.20 -0.04 -22.31
C ASP A 178 9.10 -0.56 -23.24
N ILE A 179 7.89 -0.02 -23.06
CA ILE A 179 6.72 -0.32 -23.88
C ILE A 179 6.47 0.87 -24.79
N THR A 180 6.63 0.68 -26.09
CA THR A 180 6.54 1.77 -27.10
C THR A 180 5.36 1.64 -28.05
N VAL A 181 4.78 0.44 -28.18
CA VAL A 181 3.64 0.16 -29.07
C VAL A 181 2.35 0.23 -28.26
N PRO A 182 1.39 1.09 -28.64
CA PRO A 182 0.08 1.14 -27.99
C PRO A 182 -0.67 -0.18 -28.11
N GLY A 183 -1.41 -0.54 -27.07
CA GLY A 183 -2.23 -1.75 -27.04
C GLY A 183 -2.44 -2.30 -25.64
N ARG A 184 -3.08 -3.46 -25.57
CA ARG A 184 -3.26 -4.19 -24.32
C ARG A 184 -2.04 -5.03 -24.02
N TYR A 185 -1.53 -4.88 -22.80
CA TYR A 185 -0.46 -5.69 -22.26
C TYR A 185 -0.97 -6.51 -21.09
N TYR A 186 -0.44 -7.71 -20.93
CA TYR A 186 -0.72 -8.58 -19.80
C TYR A 186 0.54 -8.79 -18.98
N ILE A 187 0.35 -8.91 -17.67
CA ILE A 187 1.35 -9.44 -16.74
C ILE A 187 0.80 -10.76 -16.21
N ALA A 188 1.52 -11.84 -16.43
CA ALA A 188 1.16 -13.17 -15.95
C ALA A 188 2.20 -13.64 -14.92
N ILE A 189 1.76 -13.94 -13.70
CA ILE A 189 2.61 -14.30 -12.57
C ILE A 189 2.45 -15.79 -12.30
N PHE A 190 3.56 -16.52 -12.20
CA PHE A 190 3.57 -17.98 -12.05
C PHE A 190 4.87 -18.46 -11.40
N ASP A 191 4.92 -19.70 -10.91
CA ASP A 191 6.16 -20.30 -10.42
C ASP A 191 6.59 -21.46 -11.33
N GLY A 192 7.75 -21.30 -11.97
CA GLY A 192 8.28 -22.32 -12.90
C GLY A 192 8.68 -23.64 -12.25
N SER A 193 8.69 -23.72 -10.92
CA SER A 193 8.89 -24.95 -10.14
C SER A 193 7.58 -25.47 -9.53
N HIS A 194 6.44 -24.90 -9.94
CA HIS A 194 5.09 -25.20 -9.51
C HIS A 194 4.89 -25.09 -7.99
N LYS A 195 5.63 -24.19 -7.33
CA LYS A 195 5.47 -23.91 -5.91
C LYS A 195 4.30 -22.97 -5.67
N LYS A 196 3.59 -23.23 -4.57
CA LYS A 196 2.58 -22.33 -4.02
C LYS A 196 3.24 -21.21 -3.23
N GLY A 197 2.55 -20.08 -3.12
CA GLY A 197 2.98 -19.04 -2.20
C GLY A 197 2.37 -17.68 -2.44
N ASP A 198 2.40 -16.87 -1.39
CA ASP A 198 1.99 -15.47 -1.43
C ASP A 198 3.07 -14.62 -2.10
N TYR A 199 2.63 -13.62 -2.83
CA TYR A 199 3.49 -12.62 -3.44
C TYR A 199 2.80 -11.27 -3.46
N PHE A 200 3.59 -10.22 -3.68
CA PHE A 200 3.06 -9.06 -4.39
C PHE A 200 4.00 -8.59 -5.50
N LEU A 201 3.41 -8.16 -6.61
CA LEU A 201 4.13 -7.47 -7.67
C LEU A 201 3.85 -5.97 -7.57
N ALA A 202 4.90 -5.17 -7.39
CA ALA A 202 4.83 -3.73 -7.53
C ALA A 202 4.97 -3.33 -9.01
N THR A 203 4.17 -2.37 -9.45
CA THR A 203 4.25 -1.79 -10.80
C THR A 203 4.17 -0.26 -10.74
N GLY A 204 4.87 0.44 -11.62
CA GLY A 204 4.85 1.90 -11.70
C GLY A 204 5.55 2.59 -10.53
N GLU A 205 5.84 3.88 -10.65
CA GLU A 205 6.63 4.63 -9.67
C GLU A 205 5.96 5.92 -9.18
N LEU A 206 4.94 6.40 -9.89
CA LEU A 206 4.25 7.62 -9.49
C LEU A 206 3.26 7.31 -8.37
N GLU A 207 3.45 7.96 -7.22
CA GLU A 207 2.46 7.93 -6.16
C GLU A 207 1.29 8.83 -6.54
N SER A 208 0.08 8.28 -6.50
CA SER A 208 -1.15 9.04 -6.69
C SER A 208 -2.16 8.61 -5.63
N PHE A 209 -2.33 9.45 -4.62
CA PHE A 209 -3.31 9.28 -3.55
C PHE A 209 -4.29 10.42 -3.54
N SER A 210 -5.57 10.10 -3.61
CA SER A 210 -6.63 11.05 -3.29
C SER A 210 -7.04 10.93 -1.82
N ILE A 211 -7.42 12.05 -1.21
CA ILE A 211 -8.03 12.03 0.13
C ILE A 211 -9.34 11.22 0.17
N TRP A 212 -9.97 11.02 -0.99
CA TRP A 212 -11.16 10.19 -1.15
C TRP A 212 -10.86 8.68 -1.14
N ASP A 213 -9.60 8.28 -1.33
CA ASP A 213 -9.19 6.87 -1.30
C ASP A 213 -9.02 6.35 0.13
N LEU A 214 -8.92 7.24 1.13
CA LEU A 214 -8.65 6.92 2.54
C LEU A 214 -9.54 5.84 3.15
N PRO A 215 -10.88 5.87 3.03
CA PRO A 215 -11.74 4.82 3.59
C PRO A 215 -11.44 3.44 2.97
N SER A 216 -11.21 3.41 1.65
CA SER A 216 -10.89 2.17 0.95
C SER A 216 -9.49 1.65 1.31
N VAL A 217 -8.50 2.55 1.43
CA VAL A 217 -7.14 2.21 1.85
C VAL A 217 -7.16 1.66 3.27
N ILE A 218 -7.83 2.33 4.22
CA ILE A 218 -7.96 1.85 5.60
C ILE A 218 -8.58 0.46 5.65
N TRP A 219 -9.66 0.22 4.88
CA TRP A 219 -10.27 -1.11 4.81
C TRP A 219 -9.30 -2.17 4.30
N LYS A 220 -8.58 -1.88 3.21
CA LYS A 220 -7.60 -2.82 2.64
C LYS A 220 -6.41 -3.09 3.57
N VAL A 221 -5.97 -2.09 4.34
CA VAL A 221 -4.97 -2.25 5.40
C VAL A 221 -5.49 -3.19 6.51
N ILE A 222 -6.76 -3.05 6.89
CA ILE A 222 -7.39 -3.97 7.86
C ILE A 222 -7.39 -5.40 7.31
N GLN A 223 -7.76 -5.61 6.04
CA GLN A 223 -7.73 -6.94 5.41
C GLN A 223 -6.32 -7.55 5.42
N LEU A 224 -5.29 -6.75 5.09
CA LEU A 224 -3.89 -7.17 5.15
C LEU A 224 -3.48 -7.56 6.58
N ARG A 225 -3.82 -6.73 7.59
CA ARG A 225 -3.47 -6.98 9.00
C ARG A 225 -4.22 -8.14 9.64
N LEU A 226 -5.42 -8.45 9.15
CA LEU A 226 -6.18 -9.61 9.61
C LEU A 226 -5.72 -10.92 8.96
N GLY A 227 -4.68 -10.90 8.13
CA GLY A 227 -4.11 -12.09 7.53
C GLY A 227 -4.98 -12.72 6.45
N TRP A 228 -5.92 -11.97 5.85
CA TRP A 228 -6.78 -12.47 4.78
C TRP A 228 -6.00 -12.80 3.49
N LEU A 229 -4.71 -12.48 3.47
CA LEU A 229 -3.77 -12.70 2.37
C LEU A 229 -2.51 -13.45 2.86
N ASP A 230 -2.52 -13.94 4.09
CA ASP A 230 -1.46 -14.82 4.61
C ASP A 230 -1.92 -16.26 4.48
N HIS A 231 -1.42 -16.93 3.44
CA HIS A 231 -1.72 -18.33 3.16
C HIS A 231 -0.57 -19.26 3.57
N SER A 232 0.30 -18.79 4.48
CA SER A 232 1.48 -19.57 4.89
C SER A 232 1.11 -20.88 5.58
N LYS A 233 -0.06 -20.96 6.23
CA LYS A 233 -0.56 -22.20 6.84
C LYS A 233 -1.04 -23.21 5.80
N GLU A 234 -1.74 -22.72 4.79
CA GLU A 234 -2.23 -23.48 3.64
C GLU A 234 -1.04 -24.03 2.85
N ALA A 235 -0.04 -23.19 2.58
CA ALA A 235 1.19 -23.58 1.87
C ALA A 235 2.08 -24.56 2.67
N ALA A 236 2.06 -24.52 4.00
CA ALA A 236 2.83 -25.45 4.84
C ALA A 236 2.21 -26.86 4.93
N SER A 237 0.97 -27.04 4.48
CA SER A 237 0.23 -28.31 4.59
C SER A 237 0.48 -29.30 3.44
N THR A 238 1.34 -28.94 2.48
CA THR A 238 1.70 -29.72 1.27
C THR A 238 3.18 -30.07 1.24
#